data_AF-A0A5D4SPF5-F1
#
_entry.id   AF-A0A5D4SPF5-F1
#
_cell.length_a   1.000
_cell.length_b   1.000
_cell.length_c   1.000
_cell.angle_alpha   90.00
_cell.angle_beta   90.00
_cell.angle_gamma   90.00
#
_symmetry.space_group_name_H-M   'P 1'
#
loop_
_entity.id
_entity.type
_entity.pdbx_description
1 polymer ?
#
loop_
_entity_poly.entity_id
_entity_poly.type
_entity_poly.pdbx_seq_one_letter_code
_entity_poly.pdbx_strand_id
1 'polypeptide(L)'
;MNDYDMEKVRASLHYFRHELKVLLDLLESYELSNYEQKAELQKELIIQFKNYKVKLKREIKILIEYDANLLSSDYLLPSLAVAFAYLQDIGVNRINPNSVQKVAQQIKKAHFFMERFEQSINYKI
;
A
#
# COMPACT_ATOMS: atom_id res chain seq x y z
N MET A 1 -13.82 5.86 -24.19
CA MET A 1 -13.30 5.67 -22.82
C MET A 1 -12.88 7.04 -22.33
N ASN A 2 -13.24 7.48 -21.12
CA ASN A 2 -12.89 8.84 -20.68
C ASN A 2 -11.46 8.82 -20.14
N ASP A 3 -10.49 9.28 -20.93
CA ASP A 3 -9.06 9.24 -20.60
C ASP A 3 -8.76 9.86 -19.23
N TYR A 4 -9.54 10.89 -18.86
CA TYR A 4 -9.46 11.56 -17.57
C TYR A 4 -9.72 10.65 -16.36
N ASP A 5 -10.68 9.72 -16.46
CA ASP A 5 -10.99 8.80 -15.36
C ASP A 5 -9.90 7.73 -15.24
N MET A 6 -9.34 7.27 -16.36
CA MET A 6 -8.22 6.33 -16.37
C MET A 6 -6.92 6.95 -15.86
N GLU A 7 -6.68 8.24 -16.10
CA GLU A 7 -5.57 8.97 -15.50
C GLU A 7 -5.69 9.03 -13.98
N LYS A 8 -6.89 9.28 -13.43
CA LYS A 8 -7.14 9.25 -11.98
C LYS A 8 -6.91 7.87 -11.37
N VAL A 9 -7.36 6.82 -12.07
CA VAL A 9 -7.10 5.43 -11.67
C VAL A 9 -5.59 5.18 -11.60
N ARG A 10 -4.85 5.51 -12.66
CA ARG A 10 -3.39 5.34 -12.70
C ARG A 10 -2.68 6.13 -11.60
N ALA A 11 -3.06 7.38 -11.39
CA ALA A 11 -2.49 8.23 -10.34
C ALA A 11 -2.73 7.65 -8.94
N SER A 12 -3.94 7.15 -8.68
CA SER A 12 -4.30 6.58 -7.37
C SER A 12 -3.58 5.24 -7.12
N LEU A 13 -3.53 4.36 -8.11
CA LEU A 13 -2.74 3.12 -8.00
C LEU A 13 -1.26 3.44 -7.75
N HIS A 14 -0.70 4.35 -8.53
CA HIS A 14 0.70 4.74 -8.42
C HIS A 14 1.02 5.30 -7.03
N TYR A 15 0.13 6.14 -6.50
CA TYR A 15 0.24 6.68 -5.16
C TYR A 15 0.33 5.58 -4.08
N PHE A 16 -0.63 4.67 -4.05
CA PHE A 16 -0.66 3.60 -3.04
C PHE A 16 0.50 2.60 -3.21
N ARG A 17 0.92 2.33 -4.44
CA ARG A 17 2.12 1.53 -4.73
C ARG A 17 3.38 2.23 -4.23
N HIS A 18 3.51 3.53 -4.47
CA HIS A 18 4.65 4.32 -4.00
C HIS A 18 4.74 4.35 -2.48
N GLU A 19 3.62 4.54 -1.77
CA GLU A 19 3.63 4.51 -0.30
C GLU A 19 4.04 3.13 0.25
N LEU A 20 3.67 2.02 -0.43
CA LEU A 20 4.19 0.69 -0.08
C LEU A 20 5.70 0.59 -0.32
N LYS A 21 6.23 1.21 -1.38
CA LYS A 21 7.67 1.25 -1.65
C LYS A 21 8.42 2.02 -0.57
N VAL A 22 7.90 3.17 -0.12
CA VAL A 22 8.45 3.93 1.02
C VAL A 22 8.53 3.05 2.27
N LEU A 23 7.48 2.28 2.57
CA LEU A 23 7.49 1.34 3.70
C LEU A 23 8.55 0.24 3.53
N LEU A 24 8.73 -0.29 2.32
CA LEU A 24 9.79 -1.28 2.05
C LEU A 24 11.18 -0.69 2.26
N ASP A 25 11.43 0.51 1.78
CA ASP A 25 12.73 1.18 1.90
C ASP A 25 13.07 1.49 3.36
N LEU A 26 12.06 1.86 4.16
CA LEU A 26 12.22 2.02 5.61
C LEU A 26 12.51 0.69 6.32
N LEU A 27 11.89 -0.41 5.90
CA LEU A 27 12.14 -1.74 6.47
C LEU A 27 13.54 -2.24 6.12
N GLU A 28 13.98 -2.04 4.88
CA GLU A 28 15.34 -2.37 4.44
C GLU A 28 16.38 -1.54 5.22
N SER A 29 16.14 -0.24 5.35
CA SER A 29 16.97 0.65 6.17
C SER A 29 17.03 0.17 7.62
N TYR A 30 15.89 -0.24 8.20
CA TYR A 30 15.82 -0.78 9.56
C TYR A 30 16.65 -2.06 9.74
N GLU A 31 16.65 -2.96 8.75
CA GLU A 31 17.44 -4.20 8.83
C GLU A 31 18.95 -3.91 8.81
N LEU A 32 19.40 -2.94 7.99
CA LEU A 32 20.80 -2.56 7.82
C LEU A 32 21.35 -1.63 8.91
N SER A 33 20.48 -1.05 9.73
CA SER A 33 20.83 -0.03 10.73
C SER A 33 21.43 -0.61 12.02
N ASN A 34 22.16 0.23 12.74
CA ASN A 34 22.63 -0.09 14.10
C ASN A 34 21.50 0.05 15.14
N TYR A 35 21.75 -0.35 16.39
CA TYR A 35 20.72 -0.39 17.44
C TYR A 35 20.05 0.97 17.71
N GLU A 36 20.81 2.06 17.77
CA GLU A 36 20.27 3.41 18.02
C GLU A 36 19.36 3.88 16.88
N GLN A 37 19.80 3.66 15.63
CA GLN A 37 19.04 4.00 14.43
C GLN A 37 17.75 3.17 14.30
N LYS A 38 17.77 1.89 14.72
CA LYS A 38 16.59 1.03 14.69
C LYS A 38 15.43 1.59 15.51
N ALA A 39 15.70 2.21 16.66
CA ALA A 39 14.65 2.78 17.49
C ALA A 39 13.90 3.93 16.79
N GLU A 40 14.63 4.83 16.12
CA GLU A 40 14.04 5.94 15.36
C GLU A 40 13.32 5.44 14.10
N LEU A 41 13.94 4.53 13.34
CA LEU A 41 13.31 3.93 12.17
C LEU A 41 12.05 3.14 12.51
N GLN A 42 12.00 2.48 13.68
CA GLN A 42 10.79 1.79 14.12
C GLN A 42 9.64 2.75 14.39
N LYS A 43 9.91 3.91 15.00
CA LYS A 43 8.89 4.95 15.20
C LYS A 43 8.36 5.45 13.86
N GLU A 44 9.26 5.73 12.92
CA GLU A 44 8.90 6.19 11.57
C GLU A 44 8.08 5.15 10.82
N LEU A 45 8.51 3.88 10.83
CA LEU A 45 7.78 2.74 10.27
C LEU A 45 6.36 2.64 10.83
N ILE A 46 6.21 2.78 12.14
CA ILE A 46 4.91 2.75 12.82
C ILE A 46 4.00 3.88 12.32
N ILE A 47 4.53 5.10 12.20
CA ILE A 47 3.79 6.28 11.75
C ILE A 47 3.36 6.10 10.30
N GLN A 48 4.29 5.77 9.41
CA GLN A 48 4.02 5.60 7.99
C GLN A 48 3.04 4.44 7.74
N PHE A 49 3.20 3.32 8.44
CA PHE A 49 2.30 2.18 8.30
C PHE A 49 0.87 2.50 8.75
N LYS A 50 0.73 3.22 9.87
CA LYS A 50 -0.58 3.69 10.35
C LYS A 50 -1.23 4.63 9.34
N ASN A 51 -0.48 5.61 8.84
CA ASN A 51 -0.97 6.57 7.86
C ASN A 51 -1.43 5.87 6.57
N TYR A 52 -0.63 4.94 6.06
CA TYR A 52 -0.96 4.14 4.89
C TYR A 52 -2.28 3.38 5.08
N LYS A 53 -2.43 2.63 6.19
CA LYS A 53 -3.67 1.86 6.46
C LYS A 53 -4.90 2.76 6.55
N VAL A 54 -4.78 3.95 7.15
CA VAL A 54 -5.90 4.90 7.26
C VAL A 54 -6.29 5.42 5.88
N LYS A 55 -5.33 5.84 5.06
CA LYS A 55 -5.56 6.31 3.69
C LYS A 55 -6.19 5.22 2.82
N LEU A 56 -5.63 4.00 2.86
CA LEU A 56 -6.12 2.86 2.08
C LEU A 56 -7.56 2.50 2.45
N LYS A 57 -7.86 2.39 3.75
CA LYS A 57 -9.22 2.11 4.22
C LYS A 57 -10.21 3.20 3.80
N ARG A 58 -9.79 4.46 3.88
CA ARG A 58 -10.62 5.59 3.45
C ARG A 58 -10.92 5.51 1.94
N GLU A 59 -9.91 5.22 1.12
CA GLU A 59 -10.08 5.11 -0.33
C GLU A 59 -11.04 3.98 -0.70
N ILE A 60 -10.84 2.79 -0.13
CA ILE A 60 -11.74 1.64 -0.33
C ILE A 60 -13.18 2.00 0.06
N LYS A 61 -13.35 2.71 1.20
CA LYS A 61 -14.68 3.15 1.65
C LYS A 61 -15.31 4.12 0.64
N ILE A 62 -14.53 5.07 0.11
CA ILE A 62 -15.01 6.01 -0.91
C ILE A 62 -15.47 5.27 -2.17
N LEU A 63 -14.68 4.31 -2.65
CA LEU A 63 -15.00 3.51 -3.84
C LEU A 63 -16.26 2.65 -3.63
N ILE A 64 -16.45 2.06 -2.44
CA ILE A 64 -17.62 1.22 -2.15
C ILE A 64 -18.90 2.05 -1.93
N GLU A 65 -18.82 3.15 -1.18
CA GLU A 65 -20.01 3.86 -0.70
C GLU A 65 -20.41 5.07 -1.55
N TYR A 66 -19.46 5.70 -2.26
CA TYR A 66 -19.66 7.03 -2.84
C TYR A 66 -19.26 7.16 -4.31
N ASP A 67 -18.54 6.19 -4.88
CA ASP A 67 -18.10 6.29 -6.27
C ASP A 67 -19.22 5.86 -7.23
N ALA A 68 -19.84 6.85 -7.87
CA ALA A 68 -20.82 6.62 -8.94
C ALA A 68 -20.15 6.21 -10.27
N ASN A 69 -18.82 6.32 -10.37
CA ASN A 69 -18.08 5.92 -11.56
C ASN A 69 -17.67 4.44 -11.46
N LEU A 70 -18.50 3.56 -12.02
CA LEU A 70 -18.28 2.12 -12.05
C LEU A 70 -16.88 1.74 -12.52
N LEU A 71 -16.34 2.50 -13.49
CA LEU A 71 -15.03 2.24 -14.09
C LEU A 71 -13.89 2.48 -13.09
N SER A 72 -13.90 3.60 -12.37
CA SER A 72 -12.88 3.88 -11.34
C SER A 72 -12.89 2.80 -10.27
N SER A 73 -14.08 2.36 -9.84
CA SER A 73 -14.24 1.28 -8.88
C SER A 73 -13.77 -0.08 -9.41
N ASP A 74 -14.14 -0.45 -10.64
CA ASP A 74 -13.74 -1.72 -11.28
C ASP A 74 -12.22 -1.86 -11.41
N TYR A 75 -11.53 -0.76 -11.67
CA TYR A 75 -10.07 -0.77 -11.78
C TYR A 75 -9.35 -0.52 -10.45
N LEU A 76 -9.83 0.33 -9.54
CA LEU A 76 -9.11 0.61 -8.29
C LEU A 76 -9.36 -0.43 -7.20
N LEU A 77 -10.62 -0.79 -6.99
CA LEU A 77 -11.04 -1.55 -5.83
C LEU A 77 -10.33 -2.90 -5.71
N PRO A 78 -10.13 -3.70 -6.78
CA PRO A 78 -9.44 -4.98 -6.66
C PRO A 78 -8.00 -4.84 -6.12
N SER A 79 -7.25 -3.86 -6.62
CA SER A 79 -5.86 -3.62 -6.21
C SER A 79 -5.76 -3.18 -4.76
N LEU A 80 -6.60 -2.21 -4.38
CA LEU A 80 -6.62 -1.67 -3.01
C LEU A 80 -7.13 -2.70 -2.00
N ALA A 81 -8.14 -3.49 -2.34
CA ALA A 81 -8.68 -4.53 -1.47
C ALA A 81 -7.65 -5.64 -1.19
N VAL A 82 -6.90 -6.08 -2.20
CA VAL A 82 -5.84 -7.08 -2.01
C VAL A 82 -4.69 -6.51 -1.18
N ALA A 83 -4.28 -5.27 -1.43
CA ALA A 83 -3.30 -4.60 -0.57
C ALA A 83 -3.80 -4.52 0.88
N PHE A 84 -5.07 -4.19 1.10
CA PHE A 84 -5.67 -4.12 2.43
C PHE A 84 -5.66 -5.49 3.12
N ALA A 85 -6.02 -6.55 2.41
CA ALA A 85 -6.05 -7.92 2.94
C ALA A 85 -4.67 -8.35 3.47
N TYR A 86 -3.59 -8.09 2.73
CA TYR A 86 -2.22 -8.41 3.20
C TYR A 86 -1.81 -7.67 4.47
N LEU A 87 -2.40 -6.49 4.72
CA LEU A 87 -2.02 -5.61 5.82
C LEU A 87 -3.02 -5.66 7.00
N GLN A 88 -4.16 -6.32 6.83
CA GLN A 88 -5.25 -6.34 7.82
C GLN A 88 -4.77 -6.92 9.15
N ASP A 89 -4.06 -8.05 9.11
CA ASP A 89 -3.60 -8.79 10.29
C ASP A 89 -2.36 -8.22 10.97
N ILE A 90 -1.77 -7.18 10.37
CA ILE A 90 -0.65 -6.45 10.95
C ILE A 90 -1.22 -5.33 11.82
N GLY A 91 -1.28 -5.59 13.12
CA GLY A 91 -1.44 -4.56 14.12
C GLY A 91 -0.21 -3.65 14.14
N VAL A 92 -0.41 -2.33 14.31
CA VAL A 92 0.70 -1.36 14.37
C VAL A 92 1.70 -1.71 15.50
N ASN A 93 1.18 -2.21 16.61
CA ASN A 93 1.94 -2.75 17.74
C ASN A 93 2.76 -4.02 17.42
N ARG A 94 2.50 -4.67 16.28
CA ARG A 94 3.25 -5.83 15.78
C ARG A 94 4.36 -5.43 14.82
N ILE A 95 4.73 -4.15 14.72
CA ILE A 95 5.96 -3.73 14.02
C ILE A 95 7.07 -3.66 15.06
N ASN A 96 7.75 -4.79 15.28
CA ASN A 96 8.81 -4.94 16.26
C ASN A 96 9.89 -5.90 15.72
N PRO A 97 11.07 -6.01 16.37
CA PRO A 97 12.17 -6.80 15.85
C PRO A 97 11.81 -8.26 15.52
N ASN A 98 10.91 -8.88 16.28
CA ASN A 98 10.54 -10.29 16.13
C ASN A 98 9.58 -10.54 14.96
N SER A 99 8.93 -9.50 14.45
CA SER A 99 7.89 -9.60 13.43
C SER A 99 8.19 -8.79 12.17
N VAL A 100 9.27 -8.00 12.17
CA VAL A 100 9.64 -7.09 11.07
C VAL A 100 9.78 -7.82 9.73
N GLN A 101 10.38 -9.02 9.72
CA GLN A 101 10.51 -9.82 8.49
C GLN A 101 9.15 -10.24 7.93
N LYS A 102 8.21 -10.65 8.80
CA LYS A 102 6.85 -11.00 8.37
C LYS A 102 6.12 -9.77 7.84
N VAL A 103 6.29 -8.62 8.49
CA VAL A 103 5.73 -7.33 8.03
C VAL A 103 6.27 -6.97 6.65
N ALA A 104 7.59 -7.09 6.45
CA ALA A 104 8.24 -6.84 5.16
C ALA A 104 7.72 -7.78 4.06
N GLN A 105 7.57 -9.08 4.35
CA GLN A 105 7.01 -10.02 3.38
C GLN A 105 5.60 -9.66 2.95
N GLN A 106 4.74 -9.21 3.86
CA GLN A 106 3.36 -8.84 3.53
C GLN A 106 3.28 -7.53 2.73
N ILE A 107 4.07 -6.52 3.12
CA ILE A 107 4.16 -5.27 2.35
C ILE A 107 4.73 -5.54 0.95
N LYS A 108 5.73 -6.42 0.83
CA LYS A 108 6.31 -6.82 -0.46
C LYS A 108 5.29 -7.51 -1.37
N LYS A 109 4.46 -8.39 -0.81
CA LYS A 109 3.35 -9.03 -1.54
C LYS A 109 2.31 -8.02 -2.01
N ALA A 110 1.91 -7.08 -1.15
CA ALA A 110 1.01 -6.00 -1.52
C ALA A 110 1.59 -5.14 -2.65
N HIS A 111 2.84 -4.71 -2.52
CA HIS A 111 3.54 -3.89 -3.52
C HIS A 111 3.58 -4.57 -4.89
N PHE A 112 4.05 -5.82 -4.94
CA PHE A 112 4.15 -6.55 -6.20
C PHE A 112 2.79 -6.85 -6.82
N PHE A 113 1.76 -7.08 -6.01
CA PHE A 113 0.41 -7.24 -6.55
C PHE A 113 -0.05 -5.96 -7.25
N MET A 114 0.10 -4.80 -6.59
CA MET A 114 -0.28 -3.50 -7.16
C MET A 114 0.51 -3.19 -8.43
N GLU A 115 1.83 -3.43 -8.44
CA GLU A 115 2.69 -3.24 -9.60
C GLU A 115 2.23 -4.10 -10.80
N ARG A 116 1.99 -5.40 -10.60
CA ARG A 116 1.51 -6.29 -11.66
C ARG A 116 0.13 -5.88 -12.16
N PHE A 117 -0.72 -5.43 -11.26
CA PHE A 117 -2.07 -4.99 -11.60
C PHE A 117 -2.04 -3.71 -12.47
N GLU A 118 -1.25 -2.71 -12.10
CA GLU A 118 -1.02 -1.51 -12.94
C GLU A 118 -0.49 -1.86 -14.32
N GLN A 119 0.51 -2.74 -14.40
CA GLN A 119 1.03 -3.22 -15.69
C GLN A 119 -0.08 -3.85 -16.52
N SER A 120 -0.93 -4.69 -15.91
CA SER A 120 -2.04 -5.34 -16.62
C SER A 120 -3.09 -4.36 -17.15
N ILE A 121 -3.29 -3.22 -16.49
CA ILE A 121 -4.15 -2.13 -16.99
C ILE A 121 -3.49 -1.48 -18.21
N ASN A 122 -2.19 -1.22 -18.16
CA ASN A 122 -1.46 -0.59 -19.25
C ASN A 122 -1.37 -1.47 -20.52
N TYR A 123 -1.52 -2.80 -20.40
CA TYR A 123 -1.55 -3.71 -21.55
C TYR A 123 -2.96 -3.98 -22.11
N LYS A 124 -4.03 -3.62 -21.39
CA LYS A 124 -5.42 -3.88 -21.79
C LYS A 124 -6.11 -2.69 -22.46
N ILE A 125 -5.44 -1.54 -22.53
CA ILE A 125 -5.89 -0.28 -23.14
C ILE A 125 -4.99 -0.03 -24.34
#